data_AF-A0A382RFS5-F1
#
_entry.id   AF-A0A382RFS5-F1
#
_cell.length_a   1.000
_cell.length_b   1.000
_cell.length_c   1.000
_cell.angle_alpha   90.00
_cell.angle_beta   90.00
_cell.angle_gamma   90.00
#
_symmetry.space_group_name_H-M   'P 1'
#
loop_
_entity.id
_entity.type
_entity.pdbx_description
1 polymer ?
#
loop_
_entity_poly.entity_id
_entity_poly.type
_entity_poly.pdbx_seq_one_letter_code
_entity_poly.pdbx_strand_id
1 'polypeptide(L)' 'MAGGIGSRFWPMSTSKMPKQFLDVLGNGETLLQQT' A
#
# COMPACT_ATOMS: atom_id res chain seq x y z
N MET A 1 -14.98 -7.41 -7.27
CA MET A 1 -13.70 -8.09 -6.91
C MET A 1 -13.71 -8.28 -5.41
N ALA A 2 -13.63 -9.52 -4.95
CA ALA A 2 -13.89 -9.93 -3.57
C ALA A 2 -13.00 -9.18 -2.57
N GLY A 3 -13.61 -8.78 -1.46
CA GLY A 3 -13.04 -7.92 -0.44
C GLY A 3 -11.78 -8.51 0.20
N GLY A 4 -10.75 -7.68 0.25
CA GLY A 4 -9.69 -7.77 1.24
C GLY A 4 -9.57 -6.39 1.86
N ILE A 5 -10.21 -6.20 3.03
CA ILE A 5 -9.82 -5.18 4.01
C ILE A 5 -8.29 -5.08 3.99
N GLY A 6 -7.72 -3.88 3.97
CA GLY A 6 -6.31 -3.58 3.64
C GLY A 6 -5.21 -4.21 4.52
N SER A 7 -5.37 -5.44 5.02
CA SER A 7 -4.44 -6.21 5.83
C SER A 7 -3.33 -6.89 5.04
N ARG A 8 -3.40 -6.95 3.71
CA ARG A 8 -2.35 -7.57 2.87
C ARG A 8 -0.96 -6.95 3.09
N PHE A 9 -0.94 -5.69 3.47
CA PHE A 9 0.28 -4.93 3.74
C PHE A 9 0.46 -4.62 5.23
N TRP A 10 -0.33 -5.19 6.14
CA TRP A 10 -0.03 -5.03 7.57
C TRP A 10 1.27 -5.80 7.90
N PRO A 11 2.18 -5.26 8.73
CA PRO A 11 2.09 -4.01 9.50
C PRO A 11 2.55 -2.74 8.74
N MET A 12 3.02 -2.86 7.50
CA MET A 12 3.49 -1.72 6.70
C MET A 12 2.38 -0.70 6.39
N SER A 13 1.15 -1.15 6.13
CA SER A 13 -0.01 -0.29 5.95
C SER A 13 -0.85 -0.19 7.22
N THR A 14 -1.23 1.05 7.56
CA THR A 14 -2.11 1.38 8.70
C THR A 14 -3.16 2.39 8.26
N SER A 15 -4.13 2.72 9.13
CA SER A 15 -5.08 3.81 8.85
C SER A 15 -4.42 5.17 8.65
N LYS A 16 -3.23 5.40 9.24
CA LYS A 16 -2.45 6.63 9.07
C LYS A 16 -1.53 6.59 7.85
N MET A 17 -1.13 5.40 7.41
CA MET A 17 -0.32 5.17 6.21
C MET A 17 -1.00 4.12 5.31
N PRO A 18 -2.03 4.52 4.52
CA PRO A 18 -2.70 3.63 3.59
C PRO A 18 -1.75 3.06 2.53
N LYS A 19 -2.05 1.85 2.04
CA LYS A 19 -1.17 1.11 1.10
C LYS A 19 -0.76 1.90 -0.14
N GLN A 20 -1.61 2.79 -0.65
CA GLN A 20 -1.31 3.55 -1.88
C GLN A 20 -0.09 4.46 -1.75
N PHE A 21 0.34 4.77 -0.51
CA PHE A 21 1.52 5.58 -0.24
C PHE A 21 2.78 4.76 0.10
N LEU A 22 2.71 3.43 0.01
CA LEU A 22 3.87 2.57 0.24
C LEU A 22 4.67 2.42 -1.06
N ASP A 23 5.99 2.56 -0.95
CA ASP A 23 6.94 2.04 -1.93
C ASP A 23 7.20 0.57 -1.61
N VAL A 24 6.53 -0.32 -2.35
CA VAL A 24 6.60 -1.76 -2.14
C VAL A 24 7.67 -2.45 -2.99
N LEU A 25 8.22 -1.74 -3.99
CA LEU A 25 9.25 -2.27 -4.89
C LEU A 25 10.65 -1.77 -4.51
N GLY A 26 10.76 -0.80 -3.61
CA GLY A 26 12.02 -0.19 -3.19
C GLY A 26 12.65 0.67 -4.28
N ASN A 27 11.84 1.17 -5.22
CA ASN A 27 12.31 1.95 -6.37
C ASN A 27 12.14 3.47 -6.17
N GLY A 28 11.66 3.90 -5.01
CA GLY A 28 11.40 5.30 -4.69
C GLY A 28 10.02 5.80 -5.12
N GLU A 29 9.14 4.93 -5.65
CA GLU A 29 7.79 5.28 -6.09
C GLU A 29 6.74 4.58 -5.24
N THR A 30 5.75 5.35 -4.80
CA THR A 30 4.57 4.80 -4.13
C THR A 30 3.65 4.11 -5.13
N LEU A 31 2.80 3.21 -4.64
CA LEU A 31 1.76 2.57 -5.46
C LEU A 31 0.84 3.58 -6.18
N LEU A 32 0.63 4.78 -5.62
CA LEU A 32 -0.14 5.85 -6.24
C LEU A 32 0.59 6.48 -7.44
N GLN A 33 1.92 6.55 -7.40
CA GLN A 33 2.72 7.12 -8.49
C GLN A 33 2.89 6.15 -9.67
N GLN A 34 2.70 4.85 -9.42
CA GLN A 34 2.80 3.80 -10.44
C GLN A 34 1.53 3.61 -11.28
N THR A 35 0.45 4.35 -11.01
CA THR A 35 -0.84 4.30 -11.71
C THR A 35 -1.13 5.61 -12.44
#